data_AF-A0A355B2W3-F1
#
_entry.id   AF-A0A355B2W3-F1
#
_cell.length_a   1.000
_cell.length_b   1.000
_cell.length_c   1.000
_cell.angle_alpha   90.00
_cell.angle_beta   90.00
_cell.angle_gamma   90.00
#
_symmetry.space_group_name_H-M   'P 1'
#
loop_
_entity.id
_entity.type
_entity.pdbx_description
1 polymer ?
#
loop_
_entity_poly.entity_id
_entity_poly.type
_entity_poly.pdbx_seq_one_letter_code
_entity_poly.pdbx_strand_id
1 'polypeptide(L)'
;MPSESNHSKLLHHSSHWGAFRARVRGGRLVSTEPFEKDPAPSPILDSIPEAVYAESRVMRPMVRAGWLEEGPGGRTEGRGAEPFVPVPWEKALDLVAGEV
;
A
#
# COMPACT_ATOMS: atom_id res chain seq x y z
N MET A 1 6.23 32.25 7.81
CA MET A 1 6.20 30.78 7.63
C MET A 1 6.40 30.14 8.99
N PRO A 2 5.41 29.48 9.62
CA PRO A 2 5.68 28.79 10.86
C PRO A 2 6.56 27.58 10.55
N SER A 3 7.70 27.49 11.22
CA SER A 3 8.67 26.42 11.09
C SER A 3 8.02 25.07 11.35
N GLU A 4 7.95 24.19 10.35
CA GLU A 4 7.56 22.80 10.54
C GLU A 4 8.50 22.16 11.55
N SER A 5 7.97 21.95 12.75
CA SER A 5 8.70 21.34 13.84
C SER A 5 9.22 19.97 13.41
N ASN A 6 10.54 19.79 13.48
CA ASN A 6 11.27 18.61 13.02
C ASN A 6 11.11 17.40 13.97
N HIS A 7 9.88 17.06 14.34
CA HIS A 7 9.61 15.98 15.30
C HIS A 7 9.77 14.63 14.61
N SER A 8 10.79 13.89 15.04
CA SER A 8 10.95 12.47 14.72
C SER A 8 10.36 11.63 15.84
N LYS A 9 9.62 10.56 15.50
CA LYS A 9 9.07 9.58 16.44
C LYS A 9 9.60 8.20 16.09
N LEU A 10 9.90 7.41 17.12
CA LEU A 10 10.19 5.98 16.99
C LEU A 10 9.00 5.20 17.54
N LEU A 11 8.42 4.34 16.71
CA LEU A 11 7.23 3.56 17.04
C LEU A 11 7.54 2.06 16.92
N HIS A 12 7.14 1.25 17.90
CA HIS A 12 7.32 -0.19 17.81
C HIS A 12 6.30 -0.80 16.84
N HIS A 13 6.76 -1.70 15.98
CA HIS A 13 5.95 -2.44 15.01
C HIS A 13 6.57 -3.82 14.74
N SER A 14 5.86 -4.69 14.04
CA SER A 14 6.38 -5.97 13.58
C SER A 14 5.87 -6.35 12.19
N SER A 15 6.54 -7.29 11.55
CA SER A 15 6.13 -7.87 10.26
C SER A 15 6.53 -9.34 10.22
N HIS A 16 6.31 -10.00 9.08
CA HIS A 16 6.84 -11.35 8.85
C HIS A 16 8.38 -11.43 8.93
N TRP A 17 9.10 -10.30 8.84
CA TRP A 17 10.56 -10.23 8.88
C TRP A 17 11.14 -9.78 10.23
N GLY A 18 10.31 -9.73 11.27
CA GLY A 18 10.73 -9.43 12.64
C GLY A 18 10.11 -8.17 13.22
N ALA A 19 10.47 -7.89 14.48
CA ALA A 19 10.08 -6.69 15.20
C ALA A 19 11.08 -5.54 14.93
N PHE A 20 10.59 -4.31 14.87
CA PHE A 20 11.40 -3.14 14.56
C PHE A 20 10.82 -1.85 15.15
N ARG A 21 11.63 -0.79 15.16
CA ARG A 21 11.20 0.59 15.40
C ARG A 21 11.05 1.31 14.06
N ALA A 22 9.86 1.81 13.78
CA ALA A 22 9.57 2.68 12.64
C ALA A 22 9.94 4.12 12.99
N ARG A 23 10.87 4.71 12.24
CA ARG A 23 11.23 6.13 12.36
C ARG A 23 10.31 6.96 11.47
N VAL A 24 9.49 7.80 12.09
CA VAL A 24 8.54 8.67 11.40
C VAL A 24 8.95 10.13 11.57
N ARG A 25 9.07 10.86 10.46
CA ARG A 25 9.41 12.29 10.42
C ARG A 25 8.38 13.02 9.57
N GLY A 26 7.75 14.06 10.10
CA GLY A 26 6.72 14.82 9.37
C GLY A 26 5.55 13.95 8.89
N GLY A 27 5.17 12.93 9.66
CA GLY A 27 4.11 11.98 9.28
C GLY A 27 4.49 10.93 8.25
N ARG A 28 5.75 10.90 7.78
CA ARG A 28 6.26 9.92 6.82
C ARG A 28 7.20 8.92 7.48
N LEU A 29 7.04 7.64 7.18
CA LEU A 29 8.01 6.59 7.54
C LEU A 29 9.28 6.79 6.71
N VAL A 30 10.42 6.98 7.36
CA VAL A 30 11.69 7.28 6.68
C VAL A 30 12.73 6.16 6.81
N SER A 31 12.67 5.37 7.88
CA SER A 31 13.54 4.21 8.07
C SER A 31 12.95 3.26 9.12
N THR A 32 13.53 2.07 9.20
CA THR A 32 13.27 1.10 10.26
C THR A 32 14.56 0.74 10.98
N GLU A 33 14.47 0.41 12.26
CA GLU A 33 15.58 -0.10 13.05
C GLU A 33 15.18 -1.45 13.64
N PRO A 34 15.99 -2.51 13.50
CA PRO A 34 15.64 -3.79 14.09
C PRO A 34 15.45 -3.70 15.61
N PHE A 35 14.61 -4.58 16.15
CA PHE A 35 14.45 -4.68 17.59
C PHE A 35 15.78 -5.06 18.25
N GLU A 36 16.16 -4.36 19.31
CA GLU A 36 17.48 -4.46 19.93
C GLU A 36 17.80 -5.83 20.54
N LYS A 37 16.79 -6.69 20.72
CA LYS A 37 16.97 -8.06 21.24
C LYS A 37 16.90 -9.14 20.15
N ASP A 38 16.76 -8.76 18.88
CA ASP A 38 16.82 -9.69 17.77
C ASP A 38 18.29 -10.05 17.48
N PRO A 39 18.72 -11.31 17.68
CA PRO A 39 20.11 -11.71 17.47
C PRO A 39 20.48 -11.83 15.99
N ALA A 40 19.51 -11.87 15.08
CA ALA A 40 19.72 -12.08 13.65
C ALA A 40 18.66 -11.32 12.81
N PRO A 41 18.66 -9.98 12.86
CA PRO A 41 17.62 -9.19 12.23
C PRO A 41 17.64 -9.33 10.70
N SER A 42 16.45 -9.35 10.09
CA SER A 42 16.34 -9.45 8.63
C SER A 42 16.74 -8.13 7.96
N PRO A 43 17.62 -8.14 6.95
CA PRO A 43 17.93 -6.95 6.16
C PRO A 43 16.73 -6.46 5.32
N ILE A 44 15.67 -7.27 5.17
CA ILE A 44 14.46 -6.88 4.45
C ILE A 44 13.72 -5.74 5.16
N LEU A 45 13.92 -5.55 6.47
CA LEU A 45 13.31 -4.44 7.21
C LEU A 45 13.61 -3.08 6.55
N ASP A 46 14.82 -2.90 6.01
CA ASP A 46 15.25 -1.66 5.36
C ASP A 46 14.40 -1.29 4.12
N SER A 47 13.72 -2.28 3.52
CA SER A 47 12.84 -2.07 2.36
C SER A 47 11.45 -1.54 2.71
N ILE A 48 11.05 -1.55 4.00
CA ILE A 48 9.69 -1.20 4.42
C ILE A 48 9.28 0.21 3.99
N PRO A 49 10.10 1.28 4.15
CA PRO A 49 9.73 2.60 3.66
C PRO A 49 9.49 2.62 2.14
N GLU A 50 10.33 1.95 1.36
CA GLU A 50 10.19 1.88 -0.10
C GLU A 50 8.90 1.13 -0.49
N ALA A 51 8.60 0.00 0.15
CA ALA A 51 7.38 -0.76 -0.11
C ALA A 51 6.09 0.04 0.15
N VAL A 52 6.08 0.92 1.17
CA VAL A 52 4.91 1.76 1.48
C VAL A 52 4.68 2.83 0.42
N TYR A 53 5.74 3.36 -0.18
CA TYR A 53 5.71 4.52 -1.07
C TYR A 53 6.19 4.26 -2.50
N ALA A 54 6.33 3.01 -2.90
CA ALA A 54 6.77 2.61 -4.24
C ALA A 54 5.85 3.19 -5.33
N GLU A 55 6.40 3.42 -6.51
CA GLU A 55 5.63 3.87 -7.68
C GLU A 55 4.52 2.88 -8.06
N SER A 56 4.75 1.58 -7.82
CA SER A 56 3.80 0.50 -8.04
C SER A 56 2.70 0.38 -6.97
N ARG A 57 2.66 1.29 -5.99
CA ARG A 57 1.62 1.28 -4.95
C ARG A 57 0.25 1.54 -5.57
N VAL A 58 -0.69 0.61 -5.37
CA VAL A 58 -2.10 0.81 -5.75
C VAL A 58 -2.71 1.90 -4.87
N MET A 59 -3.04 3.05 -5.49
CA MET A 59 -3.45 4.26 -4.79
C MET A 59 -4.96 4.40 -4.55
N ARG A 60 -5.80 3.70 -5.33
CA ARG A 60 -7.26 3.80 -5.28
C ARG A 60 -7.92 2.56 -5.92
N PRO A 61 -9.23 2.36 -5.74
CA PRO A 61 -9.95 1.31 -6.44
C PRO A 61 -9.86 1.47 -7.95
N MET A 62 -9.68 0.33 -8.62
CA MET A 62 -9.50 0.24 -10.06
C MET A 62 -10.37 -0.91 -10.59
N VAL A 63 -11.02 -0.72 -11.73
CA VAL A 63 -11.81 -1.76 -12.39
C VAL A 63 -11.32 -1.92 -13.82
N ARG A 64 -11.14 -3.15 -14.28
CA ARG A 64 -10.73 -3.44 -15.66
C ARG A 64 -11.78 -2.88 -16.64
N ALA A 65 -11.34 -2.17 -17.67
CA ALA A 65 -12.23 -1.47 -18.61
C ALA A 65 -13.33 -2.37 -19.19
N GLY A 66 -13.00 -3.55 -19.73
CA GLY A 66 -14.00 -4.43 -20.34
C GLY A 66 -15.03 -4.99 -19.34
N TRP A 67 -14.66 -5.19 -18.07
CA TRP A 67 -15.63 -5.56 -17.03
C TRP A 67 -16.53 -4.38 -16.67
N LEU A 68 -15.97 -3.17 -16.60
CA LEU A 68 -16.74 -1.96 -16.24
C LEU A 68 -17.76 -1.58 -17.33
N GLU A 69 -17.46 -1.89 -18.59
CA GLU A 69 -18.32 -1.62 -19.75
C GLU A 69 -19.43 -2.68 -19.93
N GLU A 70 -19.08 -3.97 -19.84
CA GLU A 70 -19.99 -5.07 -20.19
C GLU A 70 -20.49 -5.87 -18.98
N GLY A 71 -19.98 -5.58 -17.78
CA GLY A 71 -20.35 -6.27 -16.55
C GLY A 71 -19.76 -7.68 -16.43
N PRO A 72 -20.40 -8.56 -15.65
CA PRO A 72 -19.91 -9.89 -15.34
C PRO A 72 -19.77 -10.76 -16.59
N GLY A 73 -18.60 -11.38 -16.77
CA GLY A 73 -18.30 -12.18 -17.97
C GLY A 73 -17.96 -11.36 -19.23
N GLY A 74 -18.02 -10.03 -19.18
CA GLY A 74 -17.64 -9.16 -20.29
C GLY A 74 -16.15 -9.26 -20.63
N ARG A 75 -15.82 -9.40 -21.92
CA ARG A 75 -14.45 -9.37 -22.49
C ARG A 75 -13.38 -10.11 -21.67
N THR A 76 -13.63 -11.37 -21.28
CA THR A 76 -12.72 -12.12 -20.39
C THR A 76 -11.31 -12.32 -20.95
N GLU A 77 -11.19 -12.35 -22.27
CA GLU A 77 -9.95 -12.42 -23.04
C GLU A 77 -9.05 -11.19 -22.85
N GLY A 78 -9.60 -10.07 -22.37
CA GLY A 78 -8.86 -8.83 -22.08
C GLY A 78 -8.13 -8.82 -20.73
N ARG A 79 -8.26 -9.85 -19.90
CA ARG A 79 -7.59 -9.94 -18.59
C ARG A 79 -6.07 -9.90 -18.76
N GLY A 80 -5.41 -8.96 -18.05
CA GLY A 80 -3.96 -8.78 -18.08
C GLY A 80 -3.44 -7.86 -19.20
N ALA A 81 -4.28 -7.48 -20.17
CA ALA A 81 -3.89 -6.60 -21.28
C ALA A 81 -4.65 -5.26 -21.28
N GLU A 82 -5.87 -5.23 -20.73
CA GLU A 82 -6.70 -4.04 -20.71
C GLU A 82 -6.26 -2.99 -19.68
N PRO A 83 -6.57 -1.70 -19.94
CA PRO A 83 -6.39 -0.66 -18.96
C PRO A 83 -7.34 -0.84 -17.77
N PHE A 84 -6.90 -0.30 -16.64
CA PHE A 84 -7.72 -0.19 -15.45
C PHE A 84 -8.27 1.24 -15.33
N VAL A 85 -9.57 1.34 -15.06
CA VAL A 85 -10.29 2.61 -14.88
C VAL A 85 -10.41 2.89 -13.38
N PRO A 86 -9.98 4.07 -12.90
CA PRO A 86 -10.14 4.45 -11.50
C PRO A 86 -11.60 4.72 -11.17
N VAL A 87 -12.06 4.28 -10.00
CA VAL A 87 -13.42 4.53 -9.50
C VAL A 87 -13.42 4.97 -8.03
N PRO A 88 -14.46 5.68 -7.56
CA PRO A 88 -14.67 5.92 -6.13
C PRO A 88 -14.89 4.61 -5.35
N TRP A 89 -14.64 4.66 -4.04
CA TRP A 89 -14.84 3.51 -3.15
C TRP A 89 -16.28 3.02 -3.12
N GLU A 90 -17.25 3.94 -3.09
CA GLU A 90 -18.68 3.64 -3.07
C GLU A 90 -19.05 2.79 -4.29
N LYS A 91 -18.61 3.21 -5.49
CA LYS A 91 -18.82 2.45 -6.72
C LYS A 91 -18.14 1.09 -6.69
N ALA A 92 -16.88 1.00 -6.23
CA ALA A 92 -16.17 -0.27 -6.18
C ALA A 92 -16.88 -1.28 -5.25
N LEU A 93 -17.39 -0.81 -4.12
CA LEU A 93 -18.12 -1.63 -3.16
C LEU A 93 -19.46 -2.09 -3.73
N ASP A 94 -20.25 -1.21 -4.36
CA ASP A 94 -21.52 -1.57 -5.00
C ASP A 94 -21.31 -2.64 -6.10
N LEU A 95 -20.25 -2.49 -6.91
CA LEU A 95 -19.91 -3.45 -7.96
C LEU A 95 -19.59 -4.83 -7.38
N VAL A 96 -18.78 -4.90 -6.31
CA VAL A 96 -18.46 -6.19 -5.67
C VAL A 96 -19.68 -6.79 -4.98
N ALA A 97 -20.50 -5.97 -4.31
CA ALA A 97 -21.72 -6.42 -3.64
C ALA A 97 -22.76 -6.99 -4.61
N GLY A 98 -22.79 -6.52 -5.86
CA GLY A 98 -23.66 -7.08 -6.91
C GLY A 98 -23.26 -8.47 -7.41
N GLU A 99 -22.04 -8.94 -7.10
CA GLU A 99 -21.48 -10.21 -7.60
C GLU A 99 -21.55 -11.37 -6.60
N VAL A 100 -21.98 -11.12 -5.35
CA VAL A 100 -22.00 -12.10 -4.25
C VAL A 100 -23.39 -12.58 -3.90
#